data_AF-A0A7S4CA64-F1
#
_entry.id   AF-A0A7S4CA64-F1
#
_cell.length_a   1.000
_cell.length_b   1.000
_cell.length_c   1.000
_cell.angle_alpha   90.00
_cell.angle_beta   90.00
_cell.angle_gamma   90.00
#
_symmetry.space_group_name_H-M   'P 1'
#
loop_
_entity.id
_entity.type
_entity.pdbx_description
1 polymer ?
#
loop_
_entity_poly.entity_id
_entity_poly.type
_entity_poly.pdbx_seq_one_letter_code
_entity_poly.pdbx_strand_id
1 'polypeptide(L)'
;FFTEGSFTKNSPTEVEALMQNLHNWANGRRPPKEQLLAFDAAKAAVAEAPSKAPAQPLDRFVELSPFMGRWYVVAHIPTFVDRNTTNNTEDYVWNAEKQRIDITFTYSNRQRTKTSTIQQVAKPINAHNTEWKLSIKATHGLLSFPYLILDCAEDYTTCLVGEPKRSFLYAMTRHPVISEEL
;
A
#
# COMPACT_ATOMS: atom_id res chain seq x y z
N PHE A 1 -24.72 -28.16 4.43
CA PHE A 1 -24.47 -28.22 2.98
C PHE A 1 -24.69 -26.85 2.36
N PHE A 2 -23.67 -26.00 2.49
CA PHE A 2 -23.13 -25.06 1.52
C PHE A 2 -21.92 -24.47 2.27
N THR A 3 -20.76 -24.93 1.84
CA THR A 3 -19.44 -24.65 2.40
C THR A 3 -18.91 -23.32 1.87
N GLU A 4 -17.90 -22.81 2.58
CA GLU A 4 -16.93 -21.77 2.19
C GLU A 4 -17.31 -20.30 2.46
N GLY A 5 -16.85 -19.83 3.62
CA GLY A 5 -16.85 -18.44 4.05
C GLY A 5 -16.09 -17.53 3.09
N SER A 6 -16.83 -16.57 2.54
CA SER A 6 -16.41 -15.56 1.58
C SER A 6 -16.20 -14.20 2.25
N PHE A 7 -15.27 -14.10 3.19
CA PHE A 7 -14.89 -12.80 3.77
C PHE A 7 -13.67 -12.22 3.06
N THR A 8 -13.91 -11.48 1.97
CA THR A 8 -13.10 -10.32 1.52
C THR A 8 -13.85 -9.63 0.39
N LYS A 9 -14.92 -8.92 0.74
CA LYS A 9 -15.41 -7.78 -0.03
C LYS A 9 -15.38 -6.63 0.95
N ASN A 10 -14.33 -5.82 0.92
CA ASN A 10 -14.40 -4.56 1.64
C ASN A 10 -15.45 -3.72 0.92
N SER A 11 -16.56 -3.49 1.61
CA SER A 11 -17.59 -2.54 1.24
C SER A 11 -16.96 -1.16 1.00
N PRO A 12 -17.57 -0.30 0.17
CA PRO A 12 -17.11 1.08 -0.02
C PRO A 12 -16.88 1.83 1.30
N THR A 13 -17.64 1.49 2.34
CA THR A 13 -17.51 1.98 3.71
C THR A 13 -16.26 1.50 4.43
N GLU A 14 -15.82 0.25 4.24
CA GLU A 14 -14.56 -0.26 4.82
C GLU A 14 -13.35 0.39 4.16
N VAL A 15 -13.44 0.69 2.85
CA VAL A 15 -12.42 1.47 2.15
C VAL A 15 -12.38 2.90 2.67
N GLU A 16 -13.53 3.53 2.87
CA GLU A 16 -13.63 4.90 3.37
C GLU A 16 -13.11 5.04 4.82
N ALA A 17 -13.45 4.10 5.71
CA ALA A 17 -12.91 4.05 7.06
C ALA A 17 -11.38 3.92 7.04
N LEU A 18 -10.84 3.05 6.18
CA LEU A 18 -9.41 2.90 5.99
C LEU A 18 -8.78 4.22 5.50
N MET A 19 -9.38 4.89 4.52
CA MET A 19 -8.93 6.20 4.02
C MET A 19 -8.99 7.30 5.08
N GLN A 20 -9.98 7.28 5.96
CA GLN A 20 -10.14 8.26 7.03
C GLN A 20 -9.13 8.05 8.15
N ASN A 21 -8.83 6.80 8.51
CA ASN A 21 -7.75 6.48 9.43
C ASN A 21 -6.40 6.94 8.88
N LEU A 22 -6.16 6.71 7.59
CA LEU A 22 -4.96 7.17 6.91
C LEU A 22 -4.85 8.70 6.86
N HIS A 23 -5.97 9.41 6.62
CA HIS A 23 -6.01 10.88 6.70
C HIS A 23 -5.72 11.40 8.10
N ASN A 24 -6.19 10.72 9.15
CA ASN A 24 -5.90 11.09 10.54
C ASN A 24 -4.44 10.82 10.92
N TRP A 25 -3.84 9.75 10.40
CA TRP A 25 -2.45 9.40 10.64
C TRP A 25 -1.48 10.35 9.93
N ALA A 26 -1.77 10.70 8.67
CA ALA A 26 -0.99 11.67 7.90
C ALA A 26 -1.00 13.08 8.52
N ASN A 27 -2.00 13.41 9.35
CA ASN A 27 -2.10 14.68 10.07
C ASN A 27 -1.64 14.59 11.55
N GLY A 28 -0.81 13.58 11.89
CA GLY A 28 -0.16 13.48 13.20
C GLY A 28 -1.07 13.03 14.35
N ARG A 29 -2.30 12.59 14.08
CA ARG A 29 -3.24 12.07 15.09
C ARG A 29 -3.26 10.54 15.07
N ARG A 30 -2.10 9.94 15.38
CA ARG A 30 -2.00 8.49 15.57
C ARG A 30 -2.66 8.08 16.89
N PRO A 31 -3.59 7.10 16.90
CA PRO A 31 -4.16 6.60 18.15
C PRO A 31 -3.09 5.77 18.92
N PRO A 32 -3.14 5.76 20.27
CA PRO A 32 -2.30 4.92 21.11
C PRO A 32 -2.44 3.43 20.77
N LYS A 33 -1.43 2.61 21.12
CA LYS A 33 -1.42 1.16 20.86
C LYS A 33 -2.68 0.45 21.37
N GLU A 34 -3.27 0.89 22.49
CA GLU A 34 -4.49 0.28 23.02
C GLU A 34 -5.74 0.54 22.15
N GLN A 35 -5.77 1.65 21.40
CA GLN A 35 -6.87 1.99 20.49
C GLN A 35 -6.76 1.29 19.13
N LEU A 36 -5.59 0.74 18.78
CA LEU A 36 -5.44 -0.14 17.62
C LEU A 36 -6.19 -1.46 17.81
N LEU A 37 -6.30 -1.93 19.06
CA LEU A 37 -7.06 -3.14 19.43
C LEU A 37 -8.58 -2.91 19.43
N ALA A 38 -9.02 -1.66 19.54
CA ALA A 38 -10.44 -1.29 19.50
C ALA A 38 -11.00 -1.20 18.06
N PHE A 39 -10.15 -1.27 17.02
CA PHE A 39 -10.58 -1.27 15.62
C PHE A 39 -11.46 -2.48 15.27
N ASP A 40 -11.27 -3.61 15.95
CA ASP A 40 -12.13 -4.79 15.79
C ASP A 40 -13.58 -4.55 16.26
N ALA A 41 -13.77 -3.65 17.23
CA ALA A 41 -15.08 -3.32 17.79
C ALA A 41 -15.82 -2.20 17.02
N ALA A 42 -15.10 -1.35 16.28
CA ALA A 42 -15.69 -0.25 15.50
C ALA A 42 -16.28 -0.69 14.14
N LYS A 43 -16.37 -2.00 13.87
CA LYS A 43 -16.99 -2.62 12.67
C LYS A 43 -18.47 -2.29 12.44
N ALA A 44 -19.14 -1.59 13.36
CA ALA A 44 -20.60 -1.53 13.41
C ALA A 44 -21.24 -0.15 13.19
N ALA A 45 -20.51 0.94 12.99
CA ALA A 45 -21.17 2.24 12.84
C ALA A 45 -20.42 3.22 11.93
N VAL A 46 -21.22 3.79 11.02
CA VAL A 46 -21.10 5.09 10.34
C VAL A 46 -20.84 5.01 8.83
N ALA A 47 -21.83 5.54 8.12
CA ALA A 47 -21.91 5.77 6.68
C ALA A 47 -21.69 7.27 6.35
N GLU A 48 -21.35 7.55 5.08
CA GLU A 48 -21.20 8.84 4.35
C GLU A 48 -19.78 9.48 4.41
N ALA A 49 -19.11 9.93 3.33
CA ALA A 49 -19.37 10.04 1.88
C ALA A 49 -18.05 10.33 1.10
N PRO A 50 -17.85 9.84 -0.16
CA PRO A 50 -16.53 9.89 -0.82
C PRO A 50 -16.12 11.31 -1.29
N SER A 51 -14.94 11.75 -0.87
CA SER A 51 -14.26 12.96 -1.40
C SER A 51 -13.98 12.82 -2.90
N LYS A 52 -14.50 13.76 -3.69
CA LYS A 52 -14.41 13.82 -5.16
C LYS A 52 -13.03 14.24 -5.72
N ALA A 53 -12.10 14.71 -4.87
CA ALA A 53 -10.80 15.24 -5.30
C ALA A 53 -9.72 14.14 -5.45
N PRO A 54 -8.89 14.17 -6.53
CA PRO A 54 -7.77 13.25 -6.70
C PRO A 54 -6.82 13.28 -5.50
N ALA A 55 -6.27 12.11 -5.15
CA ALA A 55 -5.18 12.04 -4.18
C ALA A 55 -3.95 12.81 -4.72
N GLN A 56 -3.27 13.50 -3.82
CA GLN A 56 -2.05 14.26 -4.11
C GLN A 56 -0.86 13.56 -3.44
N PRO A 57 0.33 13.62 -4.05
CA PRO A 57 1.54 13.14 -3.40
C PRO A 57 1.85 13.98 -2.15
N LEU A 58 2.60 13.39 -1.22
CA LEU A 58 3.11 14.05 -0.04
C LEU A 58 3.95 15.29 -0.45
N ASP A 59 3.68 16.43 0.18
CA ASP A 59 4.34 17.72 -0.12
C ASP A 59 5.69 17.90 0.61
N ARG A 60 6.13 16.86 1.33
CA ARG A 60 7.44 16.80 1.98
C ARG A 60 8.41 15.99 1.11
N PHE A 61 9.65 16.46 1.03
CA PHE A 61 10.73 15.70 0.40
C PHE A 61 10.95 14.34 1.07
N VAL A 62 11.06 13.29 0.26
CA VAL A 62 11.41 11.94 0.69
C VAL A 62 12.82 11.60 0.16
N GLU A 63 13.74 11.39 1.09
CA GLU A 63 15.05 10.82 0.76
C GLU A 63 14.89 9.38 0.27
N LEU A 64 15.45 9.07 -0.91
CA LEU A 64 15.34 7.75 -1.52
C LEU A 64 16.15 6.69 -0.78
N SER A 65 17.35 7.04 -0.29
CA SER A 65 18.24 6.08 0.37
C SER A 65 17.60 5.37 1.57
N PRO A 66 17.02 6.07 2.56
CA PRO A 66 16.31 5.43 3.67
C PRO A 66 14.96 4.83 3.26
N PHE A 67 14.42 5.14 2.06
CA PHE A 67 13.21 4.50 1.53
C PHE A 67 13.49 3.11 0.94
N MET A 68 14.71 2.85 0.46
CA MET A 68 15.08 1.56 -0.13
C MET A 68 14.94 0.39 0.87
N GLY A 69 15.08 -0.83 0.35
CA GLY A 69 14.92 -2.06 1.13
C GLY A 69 13.48 -2.56 1.15
N ARG A 70 13.20 -3.47 2.08
CA ARG A 70 11.91 -4.16 2.16
C ARG A 70 10.84 -3.33 2.85
N TRP A 71 9.63 -3.43 2.31
CA TRP A 71 8.38 -3.01 2.92
C TRP A 71 7.39 -4.17 2.94
N TYR A 72 6.68 -4.32 4.05
CA TYR A 72 5.60 -5.29 4.23
C TYR A 72 4.26 -4.60 4.03
N VAL A 73 3.44 -5.09 3.11
CA VAL A 73 2.11 -4.54 2.85
C VAL A 73 1.16 -5.11 3.92
N VAL A 74 0.74 -4.26 4.85
CA VAL A 74 -0.08 -4.64 6.01
C VAL A 74 -1.57 -4.42 5.77
N ALA A 75 -1.92 -3.50 4.86
CA ALA A 75 -3.27 -3.32 4.38
C ALA A 75 -3.24 -2.78 2.95
N HIS A 76 -4.24 -3.13 2.14
CA HIS A 76 -4.35 -2.61 0.79
C HIS A 76 -5.79 -2.56 0.29
N ILE A 77 -6.04 -1.70 -0.71
CA ILE A 77 -7.24 -1.77 -1.55
C ILE A 77 -6.96 -2.84 -2.63
N PRO A 78 -7.70 -3.97 -2.66
CA PRO A 78 -7.45 -5.03 -3.62
C PRO A 78 -7.69 -4.57 -5.06
N THR A 79 -6.64 -4.60 -5.87
CA THR A 79 -6.70 -4.49 -7.32
C THR A 79 -7.09 -5.82 -7.96
N PHE A 80 -7.17 -5.89 -9.29
CA PHE A 80 -7.41 -7.16 -9.97
C PHE A 80 -6.22 -8.16 -9.83
N VAL A 81 -5.00 -7.66 -9.58
CA VAL A 81 -3.75 -8.42 -9.66
C VAL A 81 -3.37 -9.07 -8.32
N ASP A 82 -3.76 -8.47 -7.20
CA ASP A 82 -3.46 -8.86 -5.82
C ASP A 82 -4.68 -9.41 -5.07
N ARG A 83 -5.83 -9.56 -5.72
CA ARG A 83 -6.98 -10.29 -5.15
C ARG A 83 -6.57 -11.71 -4.75
N ASN A 84 -6.77 -12.04 -3.47
CA ASN A 84 -6.44 -13.33 -2.84
C ASN A 84 -4.95 -13.61 -2.64
N THR A 85 -4.14 -12.58 -2.44
CA THR A 85 -2.74 -12.74 -2.06
C THR A 85 -2.52 -12.52 -0.57
N THR A 86 -1.44 -13.09 -0.04
CA THR A 86 -0.99 -12.93 1.35
C THR A 86 0.53 -12.73 1.37
N ASN A 87 1.07 -12.26 2.50
CA ASN A 87 2.51 -12.03 2.69
C ASN A 87 3.11 -11.11 1.62
N ASN A 88 2.39 -10.05 1.28
CA ASN A 88 2.76 -9.11 0.23
C ASN A 88 3.94 -8.25 0.71
N THR A 89 5.00 -8.17 -0.09
CA THR A 89 6.16 -7.31 0.18
C THR A 89 6.60 -6.57 -1.08
N GLU A 90 7.14 -5.36 -0.91
CA GLU A 90 7.85 -4.63 -1.96
C GLU A 90 9.30 -4.42 -1.53
N ASP A 91 10.24 -4.91 -2.34
CA ASP A 91 11.67 -4.71 -2.16
C ASP A 91 12.15 -3.65 -3.17
N TYR A 92 12.62 -2.50 -2.68
CA TYR A 92 13.09 -1.37 -3.52
C TYR A 92 14.61 -1.30 -3.53
N VAL A 93 15.20 -1.23 -4.72
CA VAL A 93 16.64 -1.13 -4.91
C VAL A 93 16.96 0.04 -5.84
N TRP A 94 17.81 0.95 -5.38
CA TRP A 94 18.31 2.03 -6.24
C TRP A 94 19.34 1.47 -7.24
N ASN A 95 19.06 1.68 -8.52
CA ASN A 95 19.95 1.31 -9.61
C ASN A 95 20.67 2.58 -10.11
N ALA A 96 21.89 2.80 -9.62
CA ALA A 96 22.67 3.99 -9.95
C ALA A 96 23.05 4.06 -11.44
N GLU A 97 23.33 2.93 -12.09
CA GLU A 97 23.70 2.92 -13.52
C GLU A 97 22.53 3.35 -14.41
N LYS A 98 21.32 2.88 -14.09
CA LYS A 98 20.11 3.14 -14.88
C LYS A 98 19.29 4.32 -14.37
N GLN A 99 19.71 4.95 -13.27
CA GLN A 99 19.06 6.08 -12.61
C GLN A 99 17.55 5.81 -12.40
N ARG A 100 17.25 4.72 -11.70
CA ARG A 100 15.88 4.25 -11.45
C ARG A 100 15.81 3.38 -10.19
N ILE A 101 14.60 3.10 -9.75
CA ILE A 101 14.33 2.16 -8.67
C ILE A 101 13.85 0.85 -9.30
N ASP A 102 14.55 -0.26 -9.02
CA ASP A 102 14.08 -1.60 -9.36
C ASP A 102 13.23 -2.11 -8.17
N ILE A 103 12.03 -2.60 -8.45
CA ILE A 103 11.06 -3.03 -7.42
C ILE A 103 10.69 -4.49 -7.66
N THR A 104 10.83 -5.31 -6.62
CA THR A 104 10.30 -6.68 -6.61
C THR A 104 9.10 -6.76 -5.70
N PHE A 105 7.91 -6.89 -6.29
CA PHE A 105 6.69 -7.20 -5.55
C PHE A 105 6.59 -8.71 -5.38
N THR A 106 6.58 -9.20 -4.14
CA THR A 106 6.46 -10.62 -3.80
C THR A 106 5.13 -10.86 -3.11
N TYR A 107 4.46 -11.95 -3.47
CA TYR A 107 3.21 -12.34 -2.85
C TYR A 107 3.06 -13.86 -2.80
N SER A 108 2.30 -14.37 -1.83
CA SER A 108 1.86 -15.76 -1.76
C SER A 108 0.40 -15.85 -2.18
N ASN A 109 0.00 -16.99 -2.76
CA ASN A 109 -1.43 -17.29 -2.89
C ASN A 109 -2.09 -17.43 -1.52
N ARG A 110 -3.42 -17.35 -1.46
CA ARG A 110 -4.18 -17.45 -0.21
C ARG A 110 -3.86 -18.71 0.62
N GLN A 111 -3.62 -19.84 -0.04
CA GLN A 111 -3.28 -21.11 0.62
C GLN A 111 -1.82 -21.17 1.10
N ARG A 112 -1.00 -20.14 0.82
CA ARG A 112 0.43 -20.07 1.13
C ARG A 112 1.25 -21.25 0.57
N THR A 113 0.76 -21.88 -0.49
CA THR A 113 1.43 -23.01 -1.14
C THR A 113 2.34 -22.57 -2.29
N LYS A 114 2.16 -21.34 -2.79
CA LYS A 114 2.95 -20.79 -3.89
C LYS A 114 3.28 -19.33 -3.63
N THR A 115 4.56 -19.00 -3.78
CA THR A 115 5.07 -17.63 -3.81
C THR A 115 5.37 -17.22 -5.25
N SER A 116 5.11 -15.96 -5.59
CA SER A 116 5.32 -15.40 -6.92
C SER A 116 5.83 -13.97 -6.81
N THR A 117 6.49 -13.51 -7.87
CA THR A 117 7.11 -12.17 -7.90
C THR A 117 6.75 -11.42 -9.18
N ILE A 118 6.58 -10.11 -9.09
CA ILE A 118 6.43 -9.20 -10.22
C ILE A 118 7.59 -8.20 -10.18
N GLN A 119 8.31 -8.10 -11.29
CA GLN A 119 9.38 -7.15 -11.48
C GLN A 119 8.83 -5.85 -12.03
N GLN A 120 9.17 -4.74 -11.38
CA GLN A 120 8.72 -3.41 -11.73
C GLN A 120 9.90 -2.43 -11.71
N VAL A 121 9.72 -1.29 -12.37
CA VAL A 121 10.71 -0.20 -12.40
C VAL A 121 9.99 1.10 -12.09
N ALA A 122 10.53 1.91 -11.21
CA ALA A 122 10.02 3.25 -10.92
C ALA A 122 11.06 4.33 -11.16
N LYS A 123 10.59 5.53 -11.51
CA LYS A 123 11.40 6.75 -11.57
C LYS A 123 10.65 7.88 -10.85
N PRO A 124 11.26 8.56 -9.88
CA PRO A 124 10.73 9.81 -9.35
C PRO A 124 10.60 10.85 -10.47
N ILE A 125 9.48 11.60 -10.48
CA ILE A 125 9.19 12.60 -11.51
C ILE A 125 8.86 13.98 -10.94
N ASN A 126 8.90 14.15 -9.61
CA ASN A 126 8.76 15.43 -8.94
C ASN A 126 9.97 15.74 -8.04
N ALA A 127 10.15 17.02 -7.67
CA ALA A 127 11.27 17.46 -6.84
C ALA A 127 11.25 16.86 -5.42
N HIS A 128 10.09 16.46 -4.93
CA HIS A 128 9.91 15.88 -3.60
C HIS A 128 10.17 14.37 -3.53
N ASN A 129 10.41 13.69 -4.67
CA ASN A 129 10.49 12.23 -4.77
C ASN A 129 9.25 11.48 -4.26
N THR A 130 8.09 12.11 -4.29
CA THR A 130 6.81 11.55 -3.79
C THR A 130 5.84 11.16 -4.90
N GLU A 131 6.15 11.51 -6.15
CA GLU A 131 5.42 11.06 -7.33
C GLU A 131 6.38 10.30 -8.25
N TRP A 132 6.06 9.04 -8.53
CA TRP A 132 6.87 8.16 -9.36
C TRP A 132 6.07 7.69 -10.58
N LYS A 133 6.78 7.50 -11.69
CA LYS A 133 6.30 6.72 -12.83
C LYS A 133 6.73 5.26 -12.66
N LEU A 134 5.80 4.42 -12.21
CA LEU A 134 5.98 2.97 -12.12
C LEU A 134 5.78 2.34 -13.51
N SER A 135 6.52 1.28 -13.83
CA SER A 135 6.45 0.60 -15.12
C SER A 135 6.60 -0.91 -14.95
N ILE A 136 5.72 -1.66 -15.61
CA ILE A 136 5.66 -3.13 -15.57
C ILE A 136 5.72 -3.67 -17.00
N LYS A 137 6.57 -4.67 -17.24
CA LYS A 137 6.66 -5.35 -18.53
C LYS A 137 5.49 -6.31 -18.70
N ALA A 138 4.66 -6.08 -19.70
CA ALA A 138 3.54 -6.94 -20.09
C ALA A 138 3.81 -7.59 -21.47
N THR A 139 2.94 -8.52 -21.87
CA THR A 139 3.07 -9.29 -23.13
C THR A 139 3.21 -8.41 -24.38
N HIS A 140 2.54 -7.25 -24.39
CA HIS A 140 2.47 -6.36 -25.57
C HIS A 140 3.26 -5.05 -25.40
N GLY A 141 4.11 -4.92 -24.37
CA GLY A 141 4.90 -3.71 -24.15
C GLY A 141 5.07 -3.33 -22.68
N LEU A 142 5.36 -2.05 -22.43
CA LEU A 142 5.57 -1.50 -21.09
C LEU A 142 4.34 -0.71 -20.65
N LEU A 143 3.67 -1.14 -19.59
CA LEU A 143 2.57 -0.40 -18.96
C LEU A 143 3.14 0.52 -17.90
N SER A 144 2.71 1.78 -17.88
CA SER A 144 3.13 2.79 -16.89
C SER A 144 1.96 3.23 -16.03
N PHE A 145 2.22 3.43 -14.73
CA PHE A 145 1.22 3.82 -13.73
C PHE A 145 1.76 4.94 -12.84
N PRO A 146 0.91 5.87 -12.40
CA PRO A 146 1.29 6.79 -11.33
C PRO A 146 1.43 6.03 -10.01
N TYR A 147 2.46 6.36 -9.26
CA TYR A 147 2.71 5.82 -7.92
C TYR A 147 3.03 6.98 -7.00
N LEU A 148 2.13 7.25 -6.06
CA LEU A 148 2.21 8.37 -5.14
C LEU A 148 2.62 7.84 -3.76
N ILE A 149 3.63 8.43 -3.16
CA ILE A 149 3.82 8.39 -1.71
C ILE A 149 2.85 9.43 -1.14
N LEU A 150 1.80 8.95 -0.50
CA LEU A 150 0.73 9.78 0.07
C LEU A 150 1.06 10.23 1.49
N ASP A 151 1.75 9.38 2.24
CA ASP A 151 2.27 9.65 3.57
C ASP A 151 3.50 8.77 3.85
N CYS A 152 4.44 9.27 4.65
CA CYS A 152 5.61 8.49 5.07
C CYS A 152 6.13 9.07 6.39
N ALA A 153 6.35 8.19 7.37
CA ALA A 153 6.95 8.60 8.64
C ALA A 153 8.38 9.12 8.43
N GLU A 154 8.80 10.11 9.22
CA GLU A 154 10.14 10.71 9.13
C GLU A 154 11.26 9.69 9.36
N ASP A 155 11.00 8.67 10.17
CA ASP A 155 11.91 7.55 10.46
C ASP A 155 11.77 6.38 9.48
N TYR A 156 10.95 6.52 8.43
CA TYR A 156 10.69 5.50 7.41
C TYR A 156 10.17 4.17 7.96
N THR A 157 9.50 4.17 9.12
CA THR A 157 8.91 2.95 9.70
C THR A 157 7.58 2.57 9.08
N THR A 158 6.82 3.56 8.61
CA THR A 158 5.52 3.40 7.94
C THR A 158 5.45 4.24 6.66
N CYS A 159 4.74 3.72 5.66
CA CYS A 159 4.52 4.41 4.40
C CYS A 159 3.14 4.08 3.84
N LEU A 160 2.49 5.08 3.26
CA LEU A 160 1.26 4.95 2.52
C LEU A 160 1.52 5.33 1.07
N VAL A 161 1.21 4.40 0.16
CA VAL A 161 1.34 4.63 -1.27
C VAL A 161 0.01 4.38 -1.97
N GLY A 162 -0.19 5.01 -3.13
CA GLY A 162 -1.41 4.85 -3.90
C GLY A 162 -1.32 5.51 -5.28
N GLU A 163 -2.48 5.82 -5.85
CA GLU A 163 -2.60 6.53 -7.12
C GLU A 163 -3.64 7.67 -7.05
N PRO A 164 -3.64 8.64 -7.98
CA PRO A 164 -4.56 9.78 -7.93
C PRO A 164 -6.04 9.41 -7.84
N LYS A 165 -6.44 8.30 -8.50
CA LYS A 165 -7.84 7.82 -8.53
C LYS A 165 -8.21 6.97 -7.30
N ARG A 166 -7.27 6.70 -6.39
CA ARG A 166 -7.46 5.90 -5.17
C ARG A 166 -7.97 4.47 -5.45
N SER A 167 -7.78 3.93 -6.65
CA SER A 167 -8.17 2.54 -6.94
C SER A 167 -7.13 1.51 -6.48
N PHE A 168 -5.93 2.00 -6.15
CA PHE A 168 -4.84 1.26 -5.53
C PHE A 168 -4.32 2.06 -4.32
N LEU A 169 -4.08 1.34 -3.22
CA LEU A 169 -3.46 1.90 -2.03
C LEU A 169 -2.82 0.79 -1.20
N TYR A 170 -1.57 0.95 -0.79
CA TYR A 170 -0.84 0.07 0.12
C TYR A 170 -0.41 0.84 1.36
N ALA A 171 -0.81 0.36 2.54
CA ALA A 171 -0.20 0.72 3.81
C ALA A 171 0.93 -0.26 4.09
N MET A 172 2.11 0.27 4.40
CA MET A 172 3.34 -0.51 4.47
C MET A 172 4.14 -0.22 5.74
N THR A 173 4.85 -1.24 6.23
CA THR A 173 5.72 -1.17 7.41
C THR A 173 7.09 -1.78 7.12
N ARG A 174 8.11 -1.44 7.92
CA ARG A 174 9.44 -2.07 7.84
C ARG A 174 9.54 -3.46 8.46
N HIS A 175 8.61 -3.77 9.35
CA HIS A 175 8.51 -5.07 10.00
C HIS A 175 7.17 -5.72 9.69
N PRO A 176 7.10 -7.05 9.53
CA PRO A 176 5.84 -7.73 9.32
C PRO A 176 4.95 -7.51 10.54
N VAL A 177 3.67 -7.25 10.31
CA VAL A 177 2.66 -7.36 11.36
C VAL A 177 2.29 -8.82 11.44
N ILE A 178 2.77 -9.51 12.47
CA ILE A 178 2.33 -10.86 12.79
C ILE A 178 0.96 -10.69 13.45
N SER A 179 -0.11 -10.95 12.71
CA SER A 179 -1.42 -11.15 13.34
C SER A 179 -1.34 -12.48 14.10
N GLU A 180 -1.43 -12.43 15.43
CA GLU A 180 -1.72 -13.63 16.22
C GLU A 180 -3.16 -14.07 15.92
N GLU A 181 -3.34 -14.83 14.84
CA GLU A 181 -4.50 -15.70 14.67
C GLU A 181 -4.00 -17.14 14.78
N LEU A 182 -4.23 -17.71 15.97
CA LEU A 182 -4.26 -19.16 16.23
C LEU A 182 -5.67 -19.69 15.95
#